data_AF-A0AA88Y7L8-F1
#
_entry.id   AF-A0AA88Y7L8-F1
#
_cell.length_a   1.000
_cell.length_b   1.000
_cell.length_c   1.000
_cell.angle_alpha   90.00
_cell.angle_beta   90.00
_cell.angle_gamma   90.00
#
_symmetry.space_group_name_H-M   'P 1'
#
loop_
_entity.id
_entity.type
_entity.pdbx_description
1 polymer ?
#
loop_
_entity_poly.entity_id
_entity_poly.type
_entity_poly.pdbx_seq_one_letter_code
_entity_poly.pdbx_strand_id
1 'polypeptide(L)'
;MLSTKSLEKIAEGIEGKWVGVANALKVDKDQILEIQDRFENKRHCAMRMLDEWRFSSKAVERGMSITEDLMSALRTAGCDPSTIKLVEGLMPKT
;
A
#
# COMPACT_ATOMS: atom_id res chain seq x y z
N MET A 1 -6.84 -7.26 10.72
CA MET A 1 -5.51 -6.63 10.60
C MET A 1 -4.81 -7.22 9.38
N LEU A 2 -4.20 -6.41 8.49
CA LEU A 2 -3.51 -6.90 7.30
C LEU A 2 -2.29 -7.76 7.69
N SER A 3 -2.30 -9.04 7.31
CA SER A 3 -1.18 -9.94 7.58
C SER A 3 0.03 -9.61 6.70
N THR A 4 1.24 -9.91 7.16
CA THR A 4 2.47 -9.74 6.36
C THR A 4 2.39 -10.49 5.03
N LYS A 5 1.77 -11.68 5.02
CA LYS A 5 1.53 -12.46 3.78
C LYS A 5 0.58 -11.75 2.80
N SER A 6 -0.42 -11.04 3.32
CA SER A 6 -1.33 -10.25 2.48
C SER A 6 -0.59 -9.06 1.87
N LEU A 7 0.21 -8.36 2.68
CA LEU A 7 1.02 -7.24 2.21
C LEU A 7 2.02 -7.65 1.14
N GLU A 8 2.64 -8.82 1.27
CA GLU A 8 3.59 -9.33 0.28
C GLU A 8 2.93 -9.57 -1.09
N LYS A 9 1.74 -10.17 -1.12
CA LYS A 9 0.98 -10.35 -2.36
C LYS A 9 0.54 -9.03 -2.99
N ILE A 10 0.16 -8.06 -2.15
CA ILE A 10 -0.20 -6.72 -2.62
C ILE A 10 1.03 -6.02 -3.18
N ALA A 11 2.18 -6.10 -2.49
CA ALA A 11 3.46 -5.54 -2.90
C ALA A 11 3.90 -6.06 -4.27
N GLU A 12 3.76 -7.37 -4.50
CA GLU A 12 4.00 -7.99 -5.81
C GLU A 12 3.08 -7.40 -6.89
N GLY A 13 1.79 -7.23 -6.58
CA GLY A 13 0.81 -6.64 -7.50
C GLY A 13 0.95 -5.12 -7.72
N ILE A 14 1.79 -4.41 -6.94
CA ILE A 14 2.02 -2.97 -7.08
C ILE A 14 3.47 -2.60 -7.34
N GLU A 15 4.40 -3.55 -7.47
CA GLU A 15 5.84 -3.26 -7.57
C GLU A 15 6.17 -2.26 -8.69
N GLY A 16 5.44 -2.26 -9.81
CA GLY A 16 5.63 -1.29 -10.90
C GLY A 16 5.06 0.11 -10.62
N LYS A 17 4.13 0.24 -9.66
CA LYS A 17 3.35 1.44 -9.37
C LYS A 17 3.44 1.90 -7.91
N TRP A 18 4.35 1.31 -7.12
CA TRP A 18 4.37 1.47 -5.68
C TRP A 18 4.54 2.92 -5.22
N VAL A 19 5.30 3.74 -5.96
CA VAL A 19 5.43 5.19 -5.70
C VAL A 19 4.10 5.91 -5.88
N GLY A 20 3.34 5.55 -6.92
CA GLY A 20 1.99 6.10 -7.15
C GLY A 20 1.04 5.73 -6.01
N VAL A 21 1.11 4.49 -5.52
CA VAL A 21 0.34 4.03 -4.36
C VAL A 21 0.77 4.78 -3.09
N ALA A 22 2.07 4.92 -2.83
CA ALA A 22 2.61 5.65 -1.67
C ALA A 22 2.13 7.10 -1.64
N ASN A 23 2.17 7.79 -2.78
CA ASN A 23 1.65 9.15 -2.91
C ASN A 23 0.14 9.24 -2.64
N ALA A 24 -0.63 8.25 -3.13
CA ALA A 24 -2.08 8.19 -2.88
C ALA A 24 -2.42 7.87 -1.40
N LEU A 25 -1.54 7.13 -0.73
CA LEU A 25 -1.55 6.87 0.72
C LEU A 25 -1.01 8.03 1.57
N LYS A 26 -0.57 9.13 0.93
CA LYS A 26 0.03 10.29 1.61
C LYS A 26 1.26 9.93 2.45
N VAL A 27 2.03 8.92 2.00
CA VAL A 27 3.36 8.65 2.51
C VAL A 27 4.26 9.83 2.16
N ASP A 28 5.07 10.26 3.12
CA ASP A 28 5.89 11.46 2.96
C ASP A 28 7.00 11.23 1.93
N LYS A 29 7.31 12.27 1.15
CA LYS A 29 8.24 12.17 0.02
C LYS A 29 9.64 11.72 0.48
N ASP A 30 10.10 12.21 1.62
CA ASP A 30 11.39 11.84 2.18
C ASP A 30 11.43 10.35 2.57
N GLN A 31 10.33 9.81 3.08
CA GLN A 31 10.19 8.38 3.37
C GLN A 31 10.20 7.54 2.09
N ILE A 32 9.55 8.00 1.02
CA ILE A 32 9.59 7.33 -0.29
C ILE A 32 11.02 7.28 -0.83
N LEU A 33 11.76 8.39 -0.72
CA LEU A 33 13.16 8.48 -1.15
C LEU A 33 14.07 7.58 -0.30
N GLU A 34 13.89 7.57 1.03
CA GLU A 34 14.65 6.70 1.93
C GLU A 34 14.45 5.21 1.59
N ILE A 35 13.20 4.81 1.29
CA ILE A 35 12.89 3.44 0.88
C ILE A 35 13.53 3.12 -0.49
N GLN A 36 13.50 4.06 -1.44
CA GLN A 36 14.16 3.87 -2.74
C GLN A 36 15.67 3.69 -2.63
N ASP A 37 16.31 4.46 -1.76
CA ASP A 37 17.76 4.42 -1.57
C ASP A 37 18.19 3.13 -0.87
N ARG A 38 17.37 2.62 0.07
CA ARG A 38 17.67 1.40 0.83
C ARG A 38 17.44 0.09 0.08
N PHE A 39 16.53 0.06 -0.89
CA PHE A 39 16.12 -1.19 -1.54
C PHE A 39 16.22 -1.06 -3.06
N GLU A 40 17.07 -1.89 -3.68
CA GLU A 40 17.21 -1.94 -5.14
C GLU A 40 15.97 -2.57 -5.81
N ASN A 41 15.30 -3.50 -5.12
CA ASN A 41 14.14 -4.21 -5.64
C ASN A 41 12.83 -3.45 -5.34
N LYS A 42 12.10 -3.09 -6.41
CA LYS A 42 10.81 -2.39 -6.32
C LYS A 42 9.74 -3.14 -5.51
N ARG A 43 9.74 -4.48 -5.50
CA ARG A 43 8.87 -5.30 -4.64
C ARG A 43 9.19 -5.08 -3.17
N HIS A 44 10.48 -5.03 -2.81
CA HIS A 44 10.90 -4.74 -1.44
C HIS A 44 10.55 -3.30 -1.05
N CYS A 45 10.69 -2.33 -1.96
CA CYS A 45 10.23 -0.98 -1.73
C CYS A 45 8.72 -0.92 -1.44
N ALA A 46 7.91 -1.58 -2.27
CA ALA A 46 6.47 -1.66 -2.10
C ALA A 46 6.10 -2.32 -0.78
N MET A 47 6.73 -3.44 -0.44
CA MET A 47 6.49 -4.17 0.81
C MET A 47 6.84 -3.32 2.02
N ARG A 48 8.02 -2.67 2.02
CA ARG A 48 8.46 -1.84 3.13
C ARG A 48 7.56 -0.62 3.31
N MET A 49 7.19 0.04 2.22
CA MET A 49 6.26 1.17 2.23
C MET A 49 4.91 0.78 2.82
N LEU A 50 4.33 -0.35 2.39
CA LEU A 50 3.06 -0.84 2.93
C LEU A 50 3.16 -1.24 4.40
N ASP A 51 4.29 -1.83 4.80
CA ASP A 51 4.55 -2.23 6.18
C ASP A 51 4.65 -1.02 7.12
N GLU A 52 5.36 0.03 6.72
CA GLU A 52 5.47 1.25 7.52
C GLU A 52 4.15 2.05 7.52
N TRP A 53 3.48 2.16 6.38
CA TRP A 53 2.21 2.87 6.27
C TRP A 53 1.11 2.21 7.11
N ARG A 54 1.03 0.87 7.21
CA ARG A 54 -0.03 0.21 8.02
C ARG A 54 0.06 0.52 9.52
N PHE A 55 1.20 0.99 10.00
CA PHE A 55 1.40 1.43 11.38
C PHE A 55 1.34 2.96 11.53
N SER A 56 1.16 3.68 10.42
CA SER A 56 1.01 5.13 10.44
C SER A 56 -0.42 5.55 10.82
N SER A 57 -0.57 6.81 11.24
CA SER A 57 -1.86 7.43 11.50
C SER A 57 -2.58 7.92 10.24
N LYS A 58 -1.99 7.79 9.04
CA LYS A 58 -2.52 8.41 7.80
C LYS A 58 -3.94 7.96 7.45
N ALA A 59 -4.25 6.67 7.62
CA ALA A 59 -5.60 6.16 7.39
C ALA A 59 -6.61 6.74 8.41
N VAL A 60 -6.21 6.82 9.68
CA VAL A 60 -7.04 7.35 10.78
C VAL A 60 -7.28 8.85 10.62
N GLU A 61 -6.26 9.61 10.24
CA GLU A 61 -6.36 11.06 9.93
C GLU A 61 -7.35 11.34 8.81
N ARG A 62 -7.53 10.39 7.89
CA ARG A 62 -8.51 10.46 6.79
C ARG A 62 -9.90 9.95 7.18
N GLY A 63 -10.10 9.47 8.40
CA GLY A 63 -11.34 8.85 8.85
C GLY A 63 -11.66 7.54 8.13
N MET A 64 -10.63 6.83 7.63
CA MET A 64 -10.77 5.56 6.90
C MET A 64 -10.15 4.41 7.68
N SER A 65 -10.67 3.20 7.50
CA SER A 65 -9.92 2.01 7.90
C SER A 65 -8.69 1.83 7.00
N ILE A 66 -7.68 1.11 7.49
CA ILE A 66 -6.49 0.77 6.71
C ILE A 66 -6.89 0.11 5.38
N THR A 67 -7.84 -0.82 5.39
CA THR A 67 -8.28 -1.49 4.16
C THR A 67 -8.96 -0.57 3.16
N GLU A 68 -9.76 0.40 3.63
CA GLU A 68 -10.42 1.39 2.77
C GLU A 68 -9.42 2.38 2.17
N ASP A 69 -8.48 2.87 2.98
CA ASP A 69 -7.44 3.79 2.53
C ASP A 69 -6.53 3.13 1.48
N LEU A 70 -6.14 1.87 1.71
CA LEU A 70 -5.41 1.08 0.72
C LEU A 70 -6.20 0.88 -0.57
N MET A 71 -7.48 0.51 -0.47
CA MET A 71 -8.32 0.31 -1.65
C MET A 71 -8.49 1.60 -2.45
N SER A 72 -8.69 2.71 -1.75
CA SER A 72 -8.75 4.05 -2.35
C SER A 72 -7.45 4.34 -3.10
N ALA A 73 -6.29 4.13 -2.47
CA ALA A 73 -5.00 4.38 -3.08
C ALA A 73 -4.70 3.50 -4.29
N LEU A 74 -5.03 2.21 -4.23
CA LEU A 74 -4.87 1.29 -5.37
C LEU A 74 -5.71 1.74 -6.57
N ARG A 75 -6.94 2.19 -6.33
CA ARG A 75 -7.82 2.71 -7.38
C ARG A 75 -7.28 4.02 -7.96
N THR A 76 -6.82 4.95 -7.11
CA THR A 76 -6.22 6.23 -7.53
C THR A 76 -4.94 6.03 -8.32
N ALA A 77 -4.10 5.07 -7.94
CA ALA A 77 -2.85 4.75 -8.63
C ALA A 77 -3.07 3.92 -9.92
N GLY A 78 -4.31 3.53 -10.23
CA GLY A 78 -4.64 2.71 -11.40
C GLY A 78 -3.99 1.33 -11.34
N CYS A 79 -3.93 0.71 -10.16
CA CYS A 79 -3.42 -0.65 -9.99
C CYS A 79 -4.33 -1.68 -10.68
N ASP A 80 -3.74 -2.82 -11.01
CA ASP A 80 -4.42 -3.88 -11.74
C ASP A 80 -5.64 -4.42 -10.96
N PRO A 81 -6.73 -4.80 -11.65
CA PRO A 81 -7.95 -5.29 -11.01
C PRO A 81 -7.71 -6.53 -10.14
N SER A 82 -6.73 -7.36 -10.47
CA SER A 82 -6.30 -8.51 -9.67
C SER A 82 -5.80 -8.08 -8.28
N THR A 83 -4.99 -7.03 -8.21
CA THR A 83 -4.47 -6.46 -6.95
C THR A 83 -5.59 -5.84 -6.12
N ILE A 84 -6.55 -5.17 -6.76
CA ILE A 84 -7.73 -4.61 -6.08
C ILE A 84 -8.57 -5.74 -5.44
N LYS A 85 -8.81 -6.83 -6.18
CA LYS A 85 -9.54 -8.00 -5.67
C LYS A 85 -8.87 -8.66 -4.47
N LEU A 86 -7.53 -8.62 -4.39
CA LEU A 86 -6.80 -9.13 -3.22
C LEU A 86 -7.17 -8.36 -1.95
N VAL A 87 -7.38 -7.05 -2.05
CA VAL A 87 -7.76 -6.21 -0.90
C VAL A 87 -9.25 -6.32 -0.60
N GLU A 88 -10.11 -6.39 -1.62
CA GLU A 88 -11.56 -6.64 -1.45
C GLU A 88 -11.84 -7.94 -0.69
N GLY A 89 -11.09 -9.01 -0.97
CA GLY A 89 -11.21 -10.28 -0.25
C GLY A 89 -10.78 -10.24 1.21
N LEU A 90 -10.09 -9.17 1.65
CA LEU A 90 -9.65 -8.96 3.04
C LEU A 90 -10.59 -8.07 3.84
N MET A 91 -11.57 -7.42 3.18
CA MET A 91 -12.58 -6.64 3.87
C MET A 91 -13.61 -7.58 4.53
N PRO A 92 -14.05 -7.30 5.76
CA PRO A 92 -15.14 -8.06 6.36
C PRO A 92 -16.40 -7.89 5.49
N LYS A 93 -17.01 -9.00 5.11
CA LYS A 93 -18.34 -8.99 4.48
C LYS A 93 -19.33 -8.51 5.54
N THR A 94 -19.82 -7.28 5.39
CA THR A 94 -21.01 -6.79 6.10
C THR A 94 -22.23 -7.61 5.72
#